data_AF-A0A7Y2EGA4-F1
#
_entry.id   AF-A0A7Y2EGA4-F1
#
_cell.length_a   1.000
_cell.length_b   1.000
_cell.length_c   1.000
_cell.angle_alpha   90.00
_cell.angle_beta   90.00
_cell.angle_gamma   90.00
#
_symmetry.space_group_name_H-M   'P 1'
#
loop_
_entity.id
_entity.type
_entity.pdbx_description
1 polymer ?
#
loop_
_entity_poly.entity_id
_entity_poly.type
_entity_poly.pdbx_seq_one_letter_code
_entity_poly.pdbx_strand_id
1 'polypeptide(L)'
;FSPAVGTYDNWVIRYGYTPVKGAKTPEDELSALAKIASESSNPLHAYGTDEDAYLPGATDPFTNTWDLSSDPLTWAEQRAGIINSLYNGLEDRAVADGQEWSHLTNAFSSLMGQHYRSMAVTARFIGGKATSRAHKGEPNAALPFTPLKPAEQRRALDILSRNCFAEKPYMMPQNFYNKLGANNMSHWGTSIARSGRRDFPYHQAVASVQNLVLNRLMNDFTLEKVVDNELGHTNPFTLVELFGRLNQDIFAEVGVNGFGKGVRAGAGSASTATRNVPSFRRGLQRTWLNHLVRVSMNQQMGPMADARSVARMALVDLHDHLDKALQNPASLDGYTKAHLMDSRELVAKALNAGYEAELMQKR
;
A
#
# COMPACT_ATOMS: atom_id res chain seq x y z
N PHE A 1 10.74 20.16 8.84
CA PHE A 1 11.61 21.11 8.11
C PHE A 1 13.00 20.98 8.72
N SER A 2 14.03 20.67 7.92
CA SER A 2 15.42 20.73 8.39
C SER A 2 15.93 22.15 8.18
N PRO A 3 16.39 22.85 9.23
CA PRO A 3 16.93 24.21 9.09
C PRO A 3 18.36 24.21 8.53
N ALA A 4 18.99 23.04 8.34
CA ALA A 4 20.37 22.90 7.90
C ALA A 4 20.50 21.87 6.77
N VAL A 5 21.56 22.04 5.98
CA VAL A 5 22.02 21.11 4.94
C VAL A 5 22.42 19.79 5.61
N GLY A 6 21.87 18.66 5.14
CA GLY A 6 22.12 17.35 5.70
C GLY A 6 23.54 16.85 5.40
N THR A 7 23.98 15.82 6.14
CA THR A 7 25.25 15.13 5.85
C THR A 7 25.25 14.51 4.45
N TYR A 8 24.12 13.94 4.02
CA TYR A 8 23.93 13.44 2.66
C TYR A 8 24.17 14.52 1.62
N ASP A 9 23.52 15.68 1.77
CA ASP A 9 23.65 16.81 0.84
C ASP A 9 25.12 17.27 0.73
N ASN A 10 25.80 17.42 1.87
CA ASN A 10 27.22 17.77 1.90
C ASN A 10 28.09 16.71 1.20
N TRP A 11 27.77 15.43 1.38
CA TRP A 11 28.49 14.33 0.74
C TRP A 11 28.32 14.31 -0.79
N VAL A 12 27.08 14.43 -1.29
CA VAL A 12 26.85 14.47 -2.75
C VAL A 12 27.39 15.75 -3.39
N ILE A 13 27.35 16.89 -2.68
CA ILE A 13 28.01 18.13 -3.15
C ILE A 13 29.53 17.93 -3.22
N ARG A 14 30.13 17.31 -2.19
CA ARG A 14 31.56 16.98 -2.23
C ARG A 14 31.90 16.09 -3.42
N TYR A 15 31.09 15.06 -3.69
CA TYR A 15 31.31 14.18 -4.83
C TYR A 15 31.20 14.92 -6.17
N GLY A 16 30.16 15.74 -6.36
CA GLY A 16 29.89 16.41 -7.63
C GLY A 16 30.70 17.67 -7.91
N TYR A 17 31.25 18.33 -6.88
CA TYR A 17 31.80 19.69 -7.00
C TYR A 17 33.17 19.92 -6.34
N THR A 18 33.78 18.94 -5.66
CA THR A 18 35.12 19.15 -5.06
C THR A 18 36.19 19.21 -6.16
N PRO A 19 36.96 20.29 -6.28
CA PRO A 19 38.04 20.34 -7.27
C PRO A 19 39.16 19.34 -6.96
N VAL A 20 39.52 18.49 -7.93
CA VAL A 20 40.65 17.57 -7.80
C VAL A 20 41.93 18.25 -8.29
N LYS A 21 42.79 18.63 -7.35
CA LYS A 21 44.03 19.36 -7.65
C LYS A 21 44.94 18.54 -8.55
N GLY A 22 45.30 19.10 -9.71
CA GLY A 22 46.26 18.51 -10.64
C GLY A 22 45.66 17.53 -11.66
N ALA A 23 44.35 17.28 -11.61
CA ALA A 23 43.65 16.58 -12.67
C ALA A 23 43.66 17.41 -13.97
N LYS A 24 44.01 16.77 -15.09
CA LYS A 24 44.04 17.36 -16.43
C LYS A 24 42.98 16.74 -17.34
N THR A 25 42.55 15.51 -17.04
CA THR A 25 41.44 14.84 -17.69
C THR A 25 40.45 14.29 -16.65
N PRO A 26 39.21 13.96 -17.04
CA PRO A 26 38.23 13.35 -16.13
C PRO A 26 38.73 12.05 -15.46
N GLU A 27 39.56 11.27 -16.14
CA GLU A 27 40.11 10.01 -15.64
C GLU A 27 41.06 10.22 -14.45
N ASP A 28 41.76 11.35 -14.40
CA ASP A 28 42.66 11.70 -13.29
C ASP A 28 41.88 11.87 -11.97
N GLU A 29 40.58 12.16 -12.03
CA GLU A 29 39.74 12.41 -10.86
C GLU A 29 39.23 11.12 -10.20
N LEU A 30 39.26 9.98 -10.91
CA LEU A 30 38.59 8.74 -10.51
C LEU A 30 38.98 8.26 -9.12
N SER A 31 40.26 8.32 -8.74
CA SER A 31 40.72 7.85 -7.43
C SER A 31 40.20 8.74 -6.29
N ALA A 32 40.18 10.06 -6.49
CA ALA A 32 39.66 11.01 -5.52
C ALA A 32 38.14 10.86 -5.35
N LEU A 33 37.42 10.73 -6.47
CA LEU A 33 35.97 10.51 -6.49
C LEU A 33 35.59 9.17 -5.86
N ALA A 34 36.32 8.09 -6.14
CA ALA A 34 36.11 6.78 -5.54
C ALA A 34 36.25 6.82 -4.01
N LYS A 35 37.21 7.58 -3.50
CA LYS A 35 37.37 7.78 -2.06
C LYS A 35 36.14 8.45 -1.44
N ILE A 36 35.56 9.48 -2.08
CA ILE A 36 34.33 10.12 -1.60
C ILE A 36 33.15 9.15 -1.71
N ALA A 37 33.01 8.44 -2.82
CA ALA A 37 31.90 7.49 -3.04
C ALA A 37 31.89 6.32 -2.04
N SER A 38 33.07 5.87 -1.58
CA SER A 38 33.19 4.81 -0.56
C SER A 38 32.54 5.17 0.79
N GLU A 39 32.27 6.45 1.04
CA GLU A 39 31.51 6.91 2.21
C GLU A 39 30.02 6.51 2.13
N SER A 40 29.52 5.97 1.01
CA SER A 40 28.14 5.50 0.83
C SER A 40 27.74 4.34 1.75
N SER A 41 28.73 3.66 2.35
CA SER A 41 28.53 2.65 3.41
C SER A 41 28.02 3.25 4.72
N ASN A 42 28.15 4.57 4.91
CA ASN A 42 27.55 5.28 6.03
C ASN A 42 26.03 5.37 5.84
N PRO A 43 25.19 4.96 6.82
CA PRO A 43 23.73 5.06 6.73
C PRO A 43 23.22 6.49 6.44
N LEU A 44 23.97 7.52 6.82
CA LEU A 44 23.64 8.92 6.54
C LEU A 44 23.96 9.35 5.11
N HIS A 45 24.68 8.53 4.35
CA HIS A 45 25.09 8.74 2.96
C HIS A 45 24.50 7.66 2.03
N ALA A 46 23.38 7.04 2.43
CA ALA A 46 22.70 6.04 1.61
C ALA A 46 22.17 6.65 0.31
N TYR A 47 22.69 6.19 -0.83
CA TYR A 47 22.33 6.68 -2.15
C TYR A 47 21.23 5.82 -2.79
N GLY A 48 20.18 6.47 -3.28
CA GLY A 48 19.11 5.86 -4.07
C GLY A 48 18.71 6.75 -5.25
N THR A 49 18.29 6.14 -6.36
CA THR A 49 17.90 6.86 -7.58
C THR A 49 16.39 7.01 -7.73
N ASP A 50 15.95 7.78 -8.73
CA ASP A 50 14.53 7.86 -9.09
C ASP A 50 13.98 6.49 -9.50
N GLU A 51 14.79 5.62 -10.11
CA GLU A 51 14.40 4.25 -10.44
C GLU A 51 14.14 3.42 -9.18
N ASP A 52 14.97 3.58 -8.14
CA ASP A 52 14.80 2.96 -6.83
C ASP A 52 13.57 3.52 -6.09
N ALA A 53 13.16 4.76 -6.39
CA ALA A 53 12.01 5.40 -5.77
C ALA A 53 10.68 5.12 -6.47
N TYR A 54 10.63 5.08 -7.81
CA TYR A 54 9.37 5.18 -8.56
C TYR A 54 9.02 3.99 -9.45
N LEU A 55 9.98 3.13 -9.84
CA LEU A 55 9.66 2.03 -10.75
C LEU A 55 8.76 0.98 -10.07
N PRO A 56 7.88 0.28 -10.83
CA PRO A 56 7.08 -0.82 -10.28
C PRO A 56 7.92 -1.92 -9.60
N GLY A 57 9.14 -2.17 -10.09
CA GLY A 57 10.09 -3.12 -9.50
C GLY A 57 10.92 -2.57 -8.32
N ALA A 58 10.73 -1.30 -7.92
CA ALA A 58 11.45 -0.70 -6.80
C ALA A 58 11.35 -1.59 -5.56
N THR A 59 12.50 -1.91 -4.99
CA THR A 59 12.64 -2.97 -3.98
C THR A 59 12.94 -2.40 -2.60
N ASP A 60 13.62 -1.25 -2.52
CA ASP A 60 13.99 -0.61 -1.26
C ASP A 60 12.80 0.18 -0.68
N PRO A 61 12.30 -0.15 0.51
CA PRO A 61 11.29 0.64 1.19
C PRO A 61 11.88 1.87 1.92
N PHE A 62 13.19 2.06 1.97
CA PHE A 62 13.85 3.22 2.57
C PHE A 62 14.21 4.29 1.54
N THR A 63 14.19 3.95 0.25
CA THR A 63 14.31 4.93 -0.84
C THR A 63 12.94 5.46 -1.21
N ASN A 64 12.52 6.52 -0.53
CA ASN A 64 11.25 7.19 -0.77
C ASN A 64 11.43 8.70 -0.85
N THR A 65 10.47 9.33 -1.50
CA THR A 65 10.25 10.75 -1.34
C THR A 65 9.21 11.02 -0.27
N TRP A 66 9.43 12.10 0.48
CA TRP A 66 8.45 12.74 1.33
C TRP A 66 8.08 12.02 2.65
N ASP A 67 8.77 10.95 3.02
CA ASP A 67 8.92 10.55 4.42
C ASP A 67 10.09 11.31 5.06
N LEU A 68 10.07 11.45 6.40
CA LEU A 68 11.01 12.30 7.14
C LEU A 68 11.59 11.55 8.35
N SER A 69 11.85 10.25 8.19
CA SER A 69 12.24 9.37 9.30
C SER A 69 13.14 8.24 8.81
N SER A 70 14.09 7.82 9.65
CA SER A 70 14.82 6.57 9.45
C SER A 70 13.99 5.32 9.76
N ASP A 71 12.80 5.50 10.35
CA ASP A 71 11.77 4.48 10.53
C ASP A 71 10.49 4.93 9.79
N PRO A 72 10.35 4.58 8.50
CA PRO A 72 9.21 4.97 7.69
C PRO A 72 7.88 4.35 8.16
N LEU A 73 7.90 3.18 8.81
CA LEU A 73 6.70 2.53 9.35
C LEU A 73 6.15 3.30 10.56
N THR A 74 7.02 3.68 11.51
CA THR A 74 6.63 4.53 12.64
C THR A 74 6.16 5.90 12.15
N TRP A 75 6.85 6.50 11.17
CA TRP A 75 6.41 7.75 10.55
C TRP A 75 5.02 7.61 9.94
N ALA A 76 4.77 6.58 9.13
CA ALA A 76 3.47 6.38 8.48
C ALA A 76 2.35 6.17 9.50
N GLU A 77 2.59 5.41 10.56
CA GLU A 77 1.64 5.18 11.64
C GLU A 77 1.31 6.48 12.40
N GLN A 78 2.32 7.27 12.76
CA GLN A 78 2.14 8.56 13.42
C GLN A 78 1.40 9.55 12.50
N ARG A 79 1.75 9.59 11.20
CA ARG A 79 1.08 10.45 10.23
C ARG A 79 -0.39 10.10 10.08
N ALA A 80 -0.73 8.82 9.97
CA ALA A 80 -2.12 8.37 9.94
C ALA A 80 -2.87 8.78 11.23
N GLY A 81 -2.24 8.63 12.39
CA GLY A 81 -2.81 9.09 13.68
C GLY A 81 -3.06 10.60 13.74
N ILE A 82 -2.10 11.42 13.28
CA ILE A 82 -2.24 12.88 13.20
C ILE A 82 -3.36 13.27 12.23
N ILE A 83 -3.43 12.66 11.05
CA ILE A 83 -4.47 12.95 10.07
C ILE A 83 -5.85 12.64 10.64
N ASN A 84 -6.00 11.48 11.27
CA ASN A 84 -7.24 11.08 11.89
C ASN A 84 -7.68 12.03 13.03
N SER A 85 -6.74 12.58 13.80
CA SER A 85 -7.06 13.58 14.83
C SER A 85 -7.41 14.95 14.24
N LEU A 86 -6.86 15.30 13.07
CA LEU A 86 -7.14 16.56 12.40
C LEU A 86 -8.53 16.64 11.75
N TYR A 87 -9.19 15.49 11.48
CA TYR A 87 -10.57 15.50 10.99
C TYR A 87 -11.54 16.14 12.00
N ASN A 88 -11.31 15.92 13.30
CA ASN A 88 -12.08 16.59 14.34
C ASN A 88 -11.73 18.08 14.37
N GLY A 89 -12.72 18.95 14.14
CA GLY A 89 -12.52 20.40 14.04
C GLY A 89 -11.81 20.84 12.75
N LEU A 90 -11.80 19.99 11.71
CA LEU A 90 -11.27 20.39 10.39
C LEU A 90 -12.08 21.54 9.81
N GLU A 91 -13.40 21.48 9.92
CA GLU A 91 -14.33 22.50 9.45
C GLU A 91 -14.00 23.89 10.01
N ASP A 92 -13.98 24.02 11.34
CA ASP A 92 -13.73 25.29 12.04
C ASP A 92 -12.35 25.89 11.72
N ARG A 93 -11.36 25.03 11.44
CA ARG A 93 -10.01 25.46 11.07
C ARG A 93 -9.87 25.82 9.59
N ALA A 94 -10.65 25.19 8.73
CA ALA A 94 -10.53 25.33 7.29
C ALA A 94 -11.43 26.43 6.72
N VAL A 95 -12.56 26.73 7.37
CA VAL A 95 -13.58 27.67 6.86
C VAL A 95 -13.91 28.70 7.93
N ALA A 96 -13.52 29.95 7.71
CA ALA A 96 -13.96 31.07 8.53
C ALA A 96 -15.33 31.61 8.08
N ASP A 97 -15.99 32.38 8.94
CA ASP A 97 -17.26 33.03 8.62
C ASP A 97 -17.16 33.86 7.31
N GLY A 98 -18.09 33.63 6.40
CA GLY A 98 -18.14 34.27 5.08
C GLY A 98 -17.24 33.65 4.00
N GLN A 99 -16.46 32.60 4.32
CA GLN A 99 -15.66 31.88 3.32
C GLN A 99 -16.43 30.75 2.62
N GLU A 100 -15.93 30.36 1.45
CA GLU A 100 -16.50 29.25 0.69
C GLU A 100 -16.18 27.87 1.31
N TRP A 101 -17.11 26.93 1.18
CA TRP A 101 -16.92 25.52 1.57
C TRP A 101 -15.81 24.81 0.78
N SER A 102 -15.37 25.37 -0.34
CA SER A 102 -14.25 24.85 -1.14
C SER A 102 -12.94 24.79 -0.34
N HIS A 103 -12.77 25.65 0.67
CA HIS A 103 -11.63 25.60 1.59
C HIS A 103 -11.62 24.30 2.42
N LEU A 104 -12.78 23.85 2.91
CA LEU A 104 -12.89 22.55 3.60
C LEU A 104 -12.52 21.40 2.67
N THR A 105 -13.02 21.41 1.43
CA THR A 105 -12.68 20.39 0.42
C THR A 105 -11.19 20.33 0.14
N ASN A 106 -10.52 21.48 0.02
CA ASN A 106 -9.07 21.55 -0.20
C ASN A 106 -8.27 21.04 1.01
N ALA A 107 -8.68 21.41 2.23
CA ALA A 107 -8.04 20.94 3.46
C ALA A 107 -8.20 19.42 3.62
N PHE A 108 -9.43 18.91 3.42
CA PHE A 108 -9.73 17.49 3.44
C PHE A 108 -8.95 16.71 2.38
N SER A 109 -8.92 17.21 1.13
CA SER A 109 -8.18 16.59 0.03
C SER A 109 -6.67 16.55 0.31
N SER A 110 -6.13 17.60 0.93
CA SER A 110 -4.72 17.64 1.35
C SER A 110 -4.42 16.57 2.41
N LEU A 111 -5.29 16.42 3.41
CA LEU A 111 -5.16 15.38 4.43
C LEU A 111 -5.27 13.97 3.83
N MET A 112 -6.22 13.74 2.92
CA MET A 112 -6.34 12.48 2.18
C MET A 112 -5.09 12.18 1.34
N GLY A 113 -4.49 13.20 0.70
CA GLY A 113 -3.23 13.05 -0.02
C GLY A 113 -2.04 12.70 0.88
N GLN A 114 -1.99 13.23 2.11
CA GLN A 114 -0.99 12.83 3.10
C GLN A 114 -1.22 11.40 3.60
N HIS A 115 -2.48 11.01 3.81
CA HIS A 115 -2.85 9.66 4.24
C HIS A 115 -2.46 8.62 3.19
N TYR A 116 -2.81 8.91 1.94
CA TYR A 116 -2.40 8.17 0.75
C TYR A 116 -0.89 7.92 0.75
N ARG A 117 -0.09 8.97 0.94
CA ARG A 117 1.37 8.90 0.91
C ARG A 117 1.91 7.99 2.01
N SER A 118 1.39 8.10 3.22
CA SER A 118 1.78 7.25 4.34
C SER A 118 1.46 5.77 4.07
N MET A 119 0.30 5.47 3.49
CA MET A 119 -0.06 4.09 3.13
C MET A 119 0.77 3.56 1.95
N ALA A 120 1.09 4.41 0.97
CA ALA A 120 1.95 4.05 -0.16
C ALA A 120 3.37 3.67 0.29
N VAL A 121 3.98 4.45 1.19
CA VAL A 121 5.28 4.14 1.81
C VAL A 121 5.20 2.81 2.58
N THR A 122 4.16 2.62 3.39
CA THR A 122 3.96 1.38 4.16
C THR A 122 3.87 0.14 3.25
N ALA A 123 3.17 0.24 2.12
CA ALA A 123 3.00 -0.87 1.19
C ALA A 123 4.31 -1.38 0.57
N ARG A 124 5.37 -0.55 0.53
CA ARG A 124 6.69 -0.95 -0.01
C ARG A 124 7.43 -1.97 0.85
N PHE A 125 7.06 -2.09 2.13
CA PHE A 125 7.71 -3.04 3.03
C PHE A 125 7.34 -4.49 2.71
N ILE A 126 6.18 -4.73 2.08
CA ILE A 126 5.79 -6.08 1.66
C ILE A 126 6.66 -6.51 0.48
N GLY A 127 7.43 -7.59 0.65
CA GLY A 127 8.41 -8.03 -0.35
C GLY A 127 9.58 -7.04 -0.54
N GLY A 128 9.81 -6.13 0.40
CA GLY A 128 10.92 -5.17 0.30
C GLY A 128 12.28 -5.81 0.61
N LYS A 129 13.36 -5.24 0.07
CA LYS A 129 14.75 -5.52 0.47
C LYS A 129 15.48 -4.20 0.57
N ALA A 130 16.18 -3.95 1.68
CA ALA A 130 17.08 -2.81 1.79
C ALA A 130 18.23 -2.98 0.80
N THR A 131 18.60 -1.90 0.11
CA THR A 131 19.66 -1.89 -0.88
C THR A 131 20.90 -1.19 -0.35
N SER A 132 22.06 -1.62 -0.84
CA SER A 132 23.35 -1.01 -0.53
C SER A 132 24.16 -0.83 -1.81
N ARG A 133 24.83 0.31 -1.92
CA ARG A 133 25.77 0.61 -3.01
C ARG A 133 27.22 0.39 -2.60
N ALA A 134 27.47 -0.11 -1.39
CA ALA A 134 28.80 -0.41 -0.90
C ALA A 134 29.47 -1.49 -1.76
N HIS A 135 30.76 -1.30 -2.06
CA HIS A 135 31.54 -2.28 -2.79
C HIS A 135 32.13 -3.35 -1.87
N LYS A 136 32.39 -4.53 -2.45
CA LYS A 136 33.03 -5.63 -1.73
C LYS A 136 34.40 -5.20 -1.20
N GLY A 137 34.60 -5.33 0.11
CA GLY A 137 35.85 -4.98 0.78
C GLY A 137 35.88 -3.58 1.38
N GLU A 138 34.85 -2.76 1.18
CA GLU A 138 34.71 -1.49 1.89
C GLU A 138 34.39 -1.72 3.38
N PRO A 139 34.88 -0.85 4.30
CA PRO A 139 34.51 -0.93 5.71
C PRO A 139 33.00 -0.82 5.89
N ASN A 140 32.41 -1.68 6.72
CA ASN A 140 30.96 -1.74 6.98
C ASN A 140 30.09 -1.97 5.73
N ALA A 141 30.63 -2.56 4.66
CA ALA A 141 29.87 -2.85 3.44
C ALA A 141 28.71 -3.83 3.72
N ALA A 142 27.48 -3.31 3.67
CA ALA A 142 26.28 -4.12 3.67
C ALA A 142 26.12 -4.86 2.34
N LEU A 143 25.42 -6.00 2.36
CA LEU A 143 25.08 -6.74 1.14
C LEU A 143 24.27 -5.85 0.18
N PRO A 144 24.41 -6.02 -1.15
CA PRO A 144 23.66 -5.23 -2.12
C PRO A 144 22.15 -5.28 -1.92
N PHE A 145 21.63 -6.42 -1.44
CA PHE A 145 20.24 -6.60 -1.07
C PHE A 145 20.15 -7.35 0.25
N THR A 146 19.38 -6.81 1.19
CA THR A 146 19.06 -7.45 2.46
C THR A 146 17.54 -7.55 2.61
N PRO A 147 16.95 -8.76 2.55
CA PRO A 147 15.53 -8.96 2.81
C PRO A 147 15.12 -8.33 4.15
N LEU A 148 14.00 -7.62 4.14
CA LEU A 148 13.44 -7.07 5.38
C LEU A 148 13.05 -8.20 6.34
N LYS A 149 13.15 -7.92 7.64
CA LYS A 149 12.76 -8.89 8.66
C LYS A 149 11.27 -9.23 8.49
N PRO A 150 10.87 -10.50 8.62
CA PRO A 150 9.45 -10.89 8.56
C PRO A 150 8.54 -10.08 9.50
N ALA A 151 9.06 -9.66 10.66
CA ALA A 151 8.33 -8.82 11.61
C ALA A 151 8.00 -7.41 11.05
N GLU A 152 8.88 -6.83 10.23
CA GLU A 152 8.65 -5.51 9.61
C GLU A 152 7.55 -5.59 8.54
N GLN A 153 7.55 -6.68 7.76
CA GLN A 153 6.50 -6.94 6.76
C GLN A 153 5.12 -7.15 7.44
N ARG A 154 5.08 -7.92 8.53
CA ARG A 154 3.86 -8.09 9.35
C ARG A 154 3.37 -6.77 9.93
N ARG A 155 4.27 -5.97 10.52
CA ARG A 155 3.95 -4.63 11.04
C ARG A 155 3.40 -3.72 9.96
N ALA A 156 3.98 -3.74 8.75
CA ALA A 156 3.47 -2.98 7.62
C ALA A 156 2.03 -3.39 7.29
N LEU A 157 1.76 -4.69 7.22
CA LEU A 157 0.41 -5.20 6.97
C LEU A 157 -0.56 -4.82 8.10
N ASP A 158 -0.13 -4.79 9.37
CA ASP A 158 -0.94 -4.30 10.51
C ASP A 158 -1.33 -2.83 10.35
N ILE A 159 -0.40 -2.00 9.89
CA ILE A 159 -0.63 -0.58 9.66
C ILE A 159 -1.62 -0.39 8.51
N LEU A 160 -1.46 -1.10 7.39
CA LEU A 160 -2.37 -1.04 6.24
C LEU A 160 -3.77 -1.55 6.60
N SER A 161 -3.87 -2.65 7.34
CA SER A 161 -5.13 -3.20 7.82
C SER A 161 -5.93 -2.17 8.62
N ARG A 162 -5.29 -1.54 9.61
CA ARG A 162 -5.93 -0.54 10.48
C ARG A 162 -6.25 0.78 9.80
N ASN A 163 -5.36 1.26 8.92
CA ASN A 163 -5.42 2.64 8.44
C ASN A 163 -5.88 2.78 6.99
N CYS A 164 -5.87 1.69 6.19
CA CYS A 164 -6.28 1.70 4.78
C CYS A 164 -7.50 0.80 4.52
N PHE A 165 -7.51 -0.41 5.09
CA PHE A 165 -8.56 -1.38 4.77
C PHE A 165 -9.76 -1.31 5.71
N ALA A 166 -9.56 -0.92 6.96
CA ALA A 166 -10.65 -0.71 7.91
C ALA A 166 -11.61 0.43 7.48
N GLU A 167 -12.84 0.37 7.96
CA GLU A 167 -13.85 1.41 7.69
C GLU A 167 -13.65 2.69 8.50
N LYS A 168 -13.14 2.54 9.74
CA LYS A 168 -13.06 3.62 10.74
C LYS A 168 -12.31 4.87 10.26
N PRO A 169 -11.16 4.78 9.57
CA PRO A 169 -10.44 5.96 9.08
C PRO A 169 -11.21 6.82 8.08
N TYR A 170 -12.29 6.29 7.49
CA TYR A 170 -13.09 6.96 6.47
C TYR A 170 -14.47 7.39 6.97
N MET A 171 -14.80 7.12 8.23
CA MET A 171 -16.06 7.53 8.85
C MET A 171 -15.98 8.98 9.31
N MET A 172 -16.80 9.84 8.71
CA MET A 172 -16.95 11.25 9.09
C MET A 172 -18.29 11.51 9.78
N PRO A 173 -18.41 12.60 10.57
CA PRO A 173 -19.66 13.02 11.18
C PRO A 173 -20.80 13.20 10.18
N GLN A 174 -22.03 13.07 10.68
CA GLN A 174 -23.24 13.31 9.88
C GLN A 174 -23.18 14.72 9.26
N ASN A 175 -23.46 14.81 7.96
CA ASN A 175 -23.39 16.01 7.11
C ASN A 175 -21.99 16.49 6.68
N PHE A 176 -20.88 15.96 7.18
CA PHE A 176 -19.53 16.37 6.72
C PHE A 176 -19.39 16.26 5.20
N TYR A 177 -19.87 15.16 4.62
CA TYR A 177 -19.81 14.90 3.18
C TYR A 177 -20.56 15.96 2.35
N ASN A 178 -21.67 16.50 2.88
CA ASN A 178 -22.47 17.51 2.18
C ASN A 178 -21.81 18.90 2.22
N LYS A 179 -20.82 19.09 3.11
CA LYS A 179 -20.03 20.31 3.24
C LYS A 179 -18.79 20.32 2.35
N LEU A 180 -18.47 19.20 1.70
CA LEU A 180 -17.38 19.11 0.72
C LEU A 180 -17.82 19.73 -0.62
N GLY A 181 -17.97 21.06 -0.61
CA GLY A 181 -18.43 21.86 -1.73
C GLY A 181 -17.33 22.12 -2.76
N ALA A 182 -17.76 22.47 -3.97
CA ALA A 182 -16.86 22.85 -5.04
C ALA A 182 -16.37 24.30 -4.95
N ASN A 183 -15.16 24.54 -5.46
CA ASN A 183 -14.74 25.87 -5.86
C ASN A 183 -15.44 26.24 -7.18
N ASN A 184 -16.27 27.27 -7.14
CA ASN A 184 -17.03 27.75 -8.30
C ASN A 184 -16.30 28.84 -9.09
N MET A 185 -15.12 29.28 -8.63
CA MET A 185 -14.30 30.24 -9.35
C MET A 185 -13.43 29.53 -10.39
N SER A 186 -13.38 30.08 -11.61
CA SER A 186 -12.48 29.59 -12.66
C SER A 186 -11.12 30.25 -12.53
N HIS A 187 -10.14 29.54 -11.95
CA HIS A 187 -8.74 29.96 -11.91
C HIS A 187 -7.77 28.77 -12.08
N TRP A 188 -6.47 29.06 -12.25
CA TRP A 188 -5.42 28.08 -12.51
C TRP A 188 -5.19 27.02 -11.41
N GLY A 189 -5.76 27.23 -10.22
CA GLY A 189 -5.70 26.31 -9.08
C GLY A 189 -6.96 25.47 -8.85
N THR A 190 -7.96 25.57 -9.72
CA THR A 190 -9.26 24.88 -9.55
C THR A 190 -9.19 23.45 -10.09
N SER A 191 -9.36 22.42 -9.25
CA SER A 191 -9.33 21.02 -9.71
C SER A 191 -10.68 20.49 -10.21
N ILE A 192 -11.78 21.22 -9.96
CA ILE A 192 -13.15 20.68 -10.10
C ILE A 192 -13.73 20.83 -11.51
N ALA A 193 -13.14 21.70 -12.35
CA ALA A 193 -13.61 21.94 -13.72
C ALA A 193 -13.47 20.73 -14.68
N ARG A 194 -12.89 19.59 -14.25
CA ARG A 194 -12.56 18.45 -15.14
C ARG A 194 -13.40 17.19 -14.95
N SER A 195 -14.17 17.03 -13.88
CA SER A 195 -14.88 15.76 -13.60
C SER A 195 -16.37 15.73 -14.01
N GLY A 196 -16.94 16.88 -14.39
CA GLY A 196 -18.37 17.03 -14.70
C GLY A 196 -19.30 16.98 -13.47
N ARG A 197 -18.79 16.63 -12.28
CA ARG A 197 -19.52 16.66 -11.00
C ARG A 197 -19.08 17.83 -10.13
N ARG A 198 -20.04 18.40 -9.38
CA ARG A 198 -19.82 19.52 -8.45
C ARG A 198 -19.73 19.11 -6.98
N ASP A 199 -20.21 17.92 -6.64
CA ASP A 199 -20.03 17.31 -5.32
C ASP A 199 -18.67 16.60 -5.22
N PHE A 200 -18.15 16.48 -4.00
CA PHE A 200 -16.92 15.72 -3.77
C PHE A 200 -17.20 14.20 -3.82
N PRO A 201 -16.54 13.44 -4.72
CA PRO A 201 -16.83 12.02 -4.89
C PRO A 201 -16.14 11.17 -3.83
N TYR A 202 -16.67 11.21 -2.61
CA TYR A 202 -16.02 10.65 -1.43
C TYR A 202 -15.69 9.15 -1.55
N HIS A 203 -16.63 8.32 -2.01
CA HIS A 203 -16.38 6.88 -2.22
C HIS A 203 -15.25 6.63 -3.21
N GLN A 204 -15.17 7.44 -4.27
CA GLN A 204 -14.10 7.31 -5.26
C GLN A 204 -12.75 7.72 -4.64
N ALA A 205 -12.71 8.78 -3.85
CA ALA A 205 -11.49 9.21 -3.17
C ALA A 205 -10.96 8.13 -2.21
N VAL A 206 -11.85 7.50 -1.43
CA VAL A 206 -11.48 6.36 -0.55
C VAL A 206 -10.99 5.16 -1.38
N ALA A 207 -11.74 4.79 -2.42
CA ALA A 207 -11.37 3.69 -3.30
C ALA A 207 -10.02 3.92 -3.99
N SER A 208 -9.68 5.16 -4.38
CA SER A 208 -8.37 5.48 -4.96
C SER A 208 -7.21 5.16 -4.03
N VAL A 209 -7.34 5.46 -2.72
CA VAL A 209 -6.30 5.13 -1.72
C VAL A 209 -6.18 3.63 -1.55
N GLN A 210 -7.30 2.95 -1.36
CA GLN A 210 -7.37 1.51 -1.16
C GLN A 210 -6.83 0.71 -2.36
N ASN A 211 -7.27 1.09 -3.57
CA ASN A 211 -6.86 0.44 -4.80
C ASN A 211 -5.37 0.64 -5.08
N LEU A 212 -4.79 1.81 -4.77
CA LEU A 212 -3.34 2.00 -4.93
C LEU A 212 -2.56 0.99 -4.08
N VAL A 213 -2.93 0.87 -2.80
CA VAL A 213 -2.25 -0.05 -1.88
C VAL A 213 -2.44 -1.49 -2.35
N LEU A 214 -3.67 -1.92 -2.65
CA LEU A 214 -3.91 -3.28 -3.14
C LEU A 214 -3.20 -3.58 -4.46
N ASN A 215 -3.20 -2.64 -5.41
CA ASN A 215 -2.49 -2.80 -6.67
C ASN A 215 -0.98 -3.00 -6.45
N ARG A 216 -0.39 -2.31 -5.47
CA ARG A 216 1.02 -2.49 -5.09
C ARG A 216 1.26 -3.87 -4.49
N LEU A 217 0.46 -4.25 -3.47
CA LEU A 217 0.58 -5.54 -2.78
C LEU A 217 0.40 -6.72 -3.75
N MET A 218 -0.49 -6.57 -4.71
CA MET A 218 -0.84 -7.59 -5.69
C MET A 218 -0.11 -7.44 -7.01
N ASN A 219 0.89 -6.56 -7.10
CA ASN A 219 1.71 -6.48 -8.30
C ASN A 219 2.61 -7.72 -8.40
N ASP A 220 2.81 -8.23 -9.61
CA ASP A 220 3.55 -9.48 -9.85
C ASP A 220 4.98 -9.42 -9.25
N PHE A 221 5.70 -8.30 -9.40
CA PHE A 221 7.02 -8.12 -8.78
C PHE A 221 6.96 -8.20 -7.24
N THR A 222 5.88 -7.73 -6.62
CA THR A 222 5.74 -7.80 -5.15
C THR A 222 5.50 -9.22 -4.70
N LEU A 223 4.65 -9.97 -5.40
CA LEU A 223 4.38 -11.37 -5.08
C LEU A 223 5.64 -12.25 -5.27
N GLU A 224 6.37 -12.06 -6.37
CA GLU A 224 7.67 -12.70 -6.62
C GLU A 224 8.68 -12.41 -5.49
N LYS A 225 8.83 -11.14 -5.11
CA LYS A 225 9.76 -10.78 -4.04
C LYS A 225 9.38 -11.36 -2.68
N VAL A 226 8.09 -11.53 -2.39
CA VAL A 226 7.65 -12.22 -1.16
C VAL A 226 8.15 -13.66 -1.16
N VAL A 227 8.00 -14.38 -2.28
CA VAL A 227 8.51 -15.76 -2.43
C VAL A 227 10.04 -15.80 -2.33
N ASP A 228 10.74 -14.91 -3.03
CA ASP A 228 12.21 -14.86 -2.99
C ASP A 228 12.75 -14.57 -1.59
N ASN A 229 12.05 -13.73 -0.83
CA ASN A 229 12.42 -13.39 0.54
C ASN A 229 12.32 -14.59 1.49
N GLU A 230 11.57 -15.64 1.14
CA GLU A 230 11.43 -16.83 1.98
C GLU A 230 12.76 -17.59 2.15
N LEU A 231 13.60 -17.59 1.11
CA LEU A 231 14.89 -18.29 1.09
C LEU A 231 15.88 -17.81 2.17
N GLY A 232 15.70 -16.58 2.65
CA GLY A 232 16.59 -15.94 3.63
C GLY A 232 16.18 -16.09 5.09
N HIS A 233 15.07 -16.78 5.40
CA HIS A 233 14.49 -16.76 6.74
C HIS A 233 13.97 -18.13 7.21
N THR A 234 14.12 -18.42 8.51
CA THR A 234 13.57 -19.63 9.14
C THR A 234 12.06 -19.54 9.42
N ASN A 235 11.53 -18.32 9.61
CA ASN A 235 10.11 -18.04 9.79
C ASN A 235 9.70 -16.86 8.88
N PRO A 236 9.67 -17.09 7.55
CA PRO A 236 9.44 -16.03 6.58
C PRO A 236 8.02 -15.46 6.67
N PHE A 237 7.83 -14.29 6.08
CA PHE A 237 6.52 -13.78 5.71
C PHE A 237 6.19 -14.33 4.32
N THR A 238 5.04 -15.00 4.17
CA THR A 238 4.74 -15.81 2.98
C THR A 238 3.54 -15.30 2.20
N LEU A 239 3.38 -15.75 0.95
CA LEU A 239 2.17 -15.47 0.16
C LEU A 239 0.90 -16.00 0.84
N VAL A 240 0.98 -17.16 1.49
CA VAL A 240 -0.13 -17.75 2.24
C VAL A 240 -0.57 -16.80 3.37
N GLU A 241 0.39 -16.26 4.12
CA GLU A 241 0.12 -15.30 5.20
C GLU A 241 -0.47 -13.98 4.65
N LEU A 242 0.09 -13.45 3.56
CA LEU A 242 -0.39 -12.23 2.91
C LEU A 242 -1.85 -12.36 2.45
N PHE A 243 -2.17 -13.39 1.67
CA PHE A 243 -3.49 -13.59 1.10
C PHE A 243 -4.52 -13.92 2.18
N GLY A 244 -4.17 -14.80 3.12
CA GLY A 244 -5.07 -15.18 4.20
C GLY A 244 -5.44 -14.00 5.09
N ARG A 245 -4.48 -13.11 5.34
CA ARG A 245 -4.72 -11.91 6.13
C ARG A 245 -5.50 -10.83 5.37
N LEU A 246 -5.24 -10.64 4.08
CA LEU A 246 -6.05 -9.74 3.25
C LEU A 246 -7.49 -10.25 3.12
N ASN A 247 -7.70 -11.56 2.95
CA ASN A 247 -9.02 -12.20 2.99
C ASN A 247 -9.74 -11.87 4.31
N GLN A 248 -9.10 -12.15 5.45
CA GLN A 248 -9.64 -11.87 6.77
C GLN A 248 -9.99 -10.40 6.97
N ASP A 249 -9.07 -9.49 6.65
CA ASP A 249 -9.22 -8.07 6.95
C ASP A 249 -10.21 -7.38 6.02
N ILE A 250 -10.29 -7.79 4.75
CA ILE A 250 -11.17 -7.19 3.73
C ILE A 250 -12.59 -7.76 3.80
N PHE A 251 -12.75 -9.03 4.17
CA PHE A 251 -14.05 -9.72 4.31
C PHE A 251 -14.45 -10.01 5.77
N ALA A 252 -13.94 -9.20 6.71
CA ALA A 252 -14.26 -9.33 8.14
C ALA A 252 -15.78 -9.35 8.43
N GLU A 253 -16.60 -8.67 7.63
CA GLU A 253 -18.06 -8.61 7.78
C GLU A 253 -18.79 -9.94 7.55
N VAL A 254 -18.13 -10.93 6.93
CA VAL A 254 -18.68 -12.27 6.72
C VAL A 254 -17.91 -13.34 7.50
N GLY A 255 -17.15 -12.92 8.52
CA GLY A 255 -16.51 -13.82 9.47
C GLY A 255 -15.32 -14.62 8.91
N VAL A 256 -14.63 -14.09 7.89
CA VAL A 256 -13.43 -14.73 7.35
C VAL A 256 -12.33 -14.74 8.40
N ASN A 257 -11.88 -15.94 8.79
CA ASN A 257 -10.85 -16.11 9.83
C ASN A 257 -9.42 -16.05 9.28
N GLY A 258 -9.27 -16.01 7.95
CA GLY A 258 -7.99 -16.08 7.26
C GLY A 258 -7.36 -17.46 7.33
N PHE A 259 -6.22 -17.62 6.67
CA PHE A 259 -5.47 -18.87 6.59
C PHE A 259 -3.96 -18.60 6.57
N GLY A 260 -3.17 -19.60 6.94
CA GLY A 260 -1.72 -19.47 7.01
C GLY A 260 -1.18 -19.40 8.44
N LYS A 261 0.08 -19.78 8.59
CA LYS A 261 0.74 -19.85 9.89
C LYS A 261 0.92 -18.44 10.45
N GLY A 262 0.46 -18.23 11.68
CA GLY A 262 0.62 -16.95 12.38
C GLY A 262 -0.39 -15.87 12.03
N VAL A 263 -1.38 -16.16 11.17
CA VAL A 263 -2.52 -15.27 10.96
C VAL A 263 -3.28 -15.14 12.27
N ARG A 264 -3.27 -13.93 12.82
CA ARG A 264 -4.06 -13.50 13.96
C ARG A 264 -5.07 -12.48 13.46
N ALA A 265 -6.24 -12.42 14.09
CA ALA A 265 -7.24 -11.40 13.82
C ALA A 265 -6.54 -10.02 13.72
N GLY A 266 -6.61 -9.40 12.53
CA GLY A 266 -6.09 -8.06 12.34
C GLY A 266 -6.75 -7.11 13.32
N ALA A 267 -6.06 -6.04 13.71
CA ALA A 267 -6.59 -5.07 14.67
C ALA A 267 -7.87 -4.36 14.18
N GLY A 268 -8.27 -4.54 12.91
CA GLY A 268 -9.55 -4.11 12.34
C GLY A 268 -10.64 -5.20 12.25
N SER A 269 -10.34 -6.47 12.54
CA SER A 269 -11.24 -7.63 12.39
C SER A 269 -11.77 -8.11 13.74
N ALA A 270 -12.60 -7.27 14.39
CA ALA A 270 -13.09 -7.53 15.75
C ALA A 270 -14.44 -8.29 15.81
N SER A 271 -15.01 -8.73 14.69
CA SER A 271 -16.32 -9.41 14.67
C SER A 271 -16.29 -10.70 13.86
N THR A 272 -16.57 -11.82 14.53
CA THR A 272 -16.87 -13.11 13.89
C THR A 272 -18.32 -13.23 13.43
N ALA A 273 -19.18 -12.27 13.77
CA ALA A 273 -20.58 -12.26 13.38
C ALA A 273 -20.78 -11.58 12.03
N THR A 274 -21.57 -12.22 11.17
CA THR A 274 -22.02 -11.65 9.89
C THR A 274 -22.78 -10.34 10.14
N ARG A 275 -22.41 -9.27 9.43
CA ARG A 275 -23.06 -7.96 9.52
C ARG A 275 -23.21 -7.28 8.15
N ASN A 276 -23.94 -6.17 8.12
CA ASN A 276 -24.05 -5.33 6.92
C ASN A 276 -22.67 -4.83 6.48
N VAL A 277 -22.39 -4.93 5.18
CA VAL A 277 -21.12 -4.49 4.61
C VAL A 277 -21.22 -3.00 4.27
N PRO A 278 -20.43 -2.12 4.92
CA PRO A 278 -20.43 -0.68 4.64
C PRO A 278 -20.08 -0.36 3.18
N SER A 279 -20.57 0.76 2.65
CA SER A 279 -20.38 1.12 1.24
C SER A 279 -18.91 1.16 0.79
N PHE A 280 -18.01 1.68 1.64
CA PHE A 280 -16.58 1.76 1.32
C PHE A 280 -15.93 0.37 1.28
N ARG A 281 -16.38 -0.53 2.15
CA ARG A 281 -15.90 -1.91 2.25
C ARG A 281 -16.33 -2.75 1.05
N ARG A 282 -17.56 -2.55 0.54
CA ARG A 282 -18.04 -3.23 -0.68
C ARG A 282 -17.20 -2.91 -1.93
N GLY A 283 -16.63 -1.71 -2.02
CA GLY A 283 -15.71 -1.33 -3.10
C GLY A 283 -14.38 -2.08 -2.97
N LEU A 284 -13.78 -2.02 -1.78
CA LEU A 284 -12.55 -2.74 -1.44
C LEU A 284 -12.66 -4.26 -1.68
N GLN A 285 -13.76 -4.88 -1.24
CA GLN A 285 -14.05 -6.30 -1.43
C GLN A 285 -14.10 -6.68 -2.91
N ARG A 286 -14.73 -5.87 -3.77
CA ARG A 286 -14.72 -6.08 -5.23
C ARG A 286 -13.32 -5.98 -5.82
N THR A 287 -12.54 -4.97 -5.42
CA THR A 287 -11.15 -4.84 -5.89
C THR A 287 -10.32 -6.07 -5.50
N TRP A 288 -10.47 -6.53 -4.26
CA TRP A 288 -9.78 -7.73 -3.79
C TRP A 288 -10.15 -8.98 -4.59
N LEU A 289 -11.46 -9.21 -4.82
CA LEU A 289 -11.92 -10.31 -5.67
C LEU A 289 -11.34 -10.23 -7.08
N ASN A 290 -11.32 -9.05 -7.69
CA ASN A 290 -10.74 -8.87 -9.03
C ASN A 290 -9.25 -9.23 -9.06
N HIS A 291 -8.48 -8.90 -8.01
CA HIS A 291 -7.10 -9.32 -7.89
C HIS A 291 -6.96 -10.84 -7.74
N LEU A 292 -7.78 -11.46 -6.88
CA LEU A 292 -7.78 -12.91 -6.71
C LEU A 292 -8.08 -13.64 -8.01
N VAL A 293 -9.12 -13.20 -8.74
CA VAL A 293 -9.47 -13.77 -10.05
C VAL A 293 -8.34 -13.57 -11.05
N ARG A 294 -7.77 -12.36 -11.14
CA ARG A 294 -6.66 -12.10 -12.06
C ARG A 294 -5.45 -12.99 -11.77
N VAL A 295 -5.06 -13.10 -10.50
CA VAL A 295 -3.90 -13.93 -10.09
C VAL A 295 -4.20 -15.42 -10.25
N SER A 296 -5.41 -15.88 -9.92
CA SER A 296 -5.79 -17.29 -10.08
C SER A 296 -5.84 -17.74 -11.54
N MET A 297 -6.06 -16.80 -12.46
CA MET A 297 -6.10 -17.05 -13.90
C MET A 297 -4.76 -16.79 -14.59
N ASN A 298 -3.74 -16.30 -13.88
CA ASN A 298 -2.42 -16.04 -14.46
C ASN A 298 -1.78 -17.36 -14.90
N GLN A 299 -1.40 -17.46 -16.17
CA GLN A 299 -0.80 -18.66 -16.76
C GLN A 299 0.73 -18.62 -16.81
N GLN A 300 1.35 -17.57 -16.27
CA GLN A 300 2.81 -17.47 -16.16
C GLN A 300 3.37 -18.56 -15.23
N MET A 301 4.47 -19.18 -15.67
CA MET A 301 5.23 -20.16 -14.88
C MET A 301 6.15 -19.46 -13.86
N GLY A 302 6.64 -20.19 -12.85
CA GLY A 302 7.56 -19.66 -11.84
C GLY A 302 6.87 -19.30 -10.52
N PRO A 303 7.40 -18.35 -9.71
CA PRO A 303 6.79 -17.93 -8.43
C PRO A 303 5.32 -17.50 -8.54
N MET A 304 4.89 -17.08 -9.73
CA MET A 304 3.48 -16.81 -10.05
C MET A 304 2.58 -18.05 -9.95
N ALA A 305 3.11 -19.27 -10.11
CA ALA A 305 2.34 -20.51 -9.96
C ALA A 305 1.94 -20.76 -8.49
N ASP A 306 2.80 -20.42 -7.54
CA ASP A 306 2.47 -20.47 -6.12
C ASP A 306 1.44 -19.41 -5.75
N ALA A 307 1.64 -18.18 -6.23
CA ALA A 307 0.67 -17.09 -6.08
C ALA A 307 -0.71 -17.47 -6.64
N ARG A 308 -0.75 -18.13 -7.81
CA ARG A 308 -1.98 -18.67 -8.40
C ARG A 308 -2.66 -19.69 -7.50
N SER A 309 -1.90 -20.64 -6.95
CA SER A 309 -2.42 -21.70 -6.08
C SER A 309 -2.99 -21.12 -4.78
N VAL A 310 -2.28 -20.17 -4.18
CA VAL A 310 -2.74 -19.44 -2.99
C VAL A 310 -3.96 -18.58 -3.30
N ALA A 311 -4.02 -17.93 -4.47
CA ALA A 311 -5.20 -17.17 -4.90
C ALA A 311 -6.44 -18.05 -5.05
N ARG A 312 -6.29 -19.27 -5.62
CA ARG A 312 -7.38 -20.25 -5.70
C ARG A 312 -7.84 -20.69 -4.32
N MET A 313 -6.91 -20.96 -3.41
CA MET A 313 -7.24 -21.28 -2.02
C MET A 313 -8.00 -20.12 -1.34
N ALA A 314 -7.58 -18.87 -1.58
CA ALA A 314 -8.26 -17.69 -1.07
C ALA A 314 -9.70 -17.56 -1.62
N LEU A 315 -9.92 -17.87 -2.90
CA LEU A 315 -11.24 -17.88 -3.52
C LEU A 315 -12.14 -18.96 -2.91
N VAL A 316 -11.62 -20.18 -2.66
CA VAL A 316 -12.38 -21.25 -1.99
C VAL A 316 -12.77 -20.82 -0.57
N ASP A 317 -11.84 -20.27 0.21
CA ASP A 317 -12.11 -19.75 1.55
C ASP A 317 -13.21 -18.68 1.53
N LEU A 318 -13.15 -17.72 0.60
CA LEU A 318 -14.20 -16.71 0.45
C LEU A 318 -15.54 -17.32 0.03
N HIS A 319 -15.55 -18.27 -0.89
CA HIS A 319 -16.79 -18.92 -1.33
C HIS A 319 -17.55 -19.51 -0.13
N ASP A 320 -16.85 -20.25 0.74
CA ASP A 320 -17.45 -20.91 1.89
C ASP A 320 -18.01 -19.91 2.92
N HIS A 321 -17.30 -18.81 3.17
CA HIS A 321 -17.77 -17.77 4.09
C HIS A 321 -18.93 -16.95 3.51
N LEU A 322 -18.89 -16.65 2.21
CA LEU A 322 -19.98 -15.97 1.51
C LEU A 322 -21.25 -16.83 1.49
N ASP A 323 -21.12 -18.13 1.26
CA ASP A 323 -22.26 -19.05 1.28
C ASP A 323 -22.88 -19.15 2.67
N LYS A 324 -22.05 -19.32 3.71
CA LYS A 324 -22.50 -19.30 5.13
C LYS A 324 -23.19 -17.97 5.50
N ALA A 325 -22.64 -16.84 5.08
CA ALA A 325 -23.24 -15.53 5.34
C ALA A 325 -24.62 -15.37 4.68
N LEU A 326 -24.81 -15.96 3.50
CA LEU A 326 -26.07 -15.92 2.76
C LEU A 326 -27.14 -16.89 3.27
N GLN A 327 -26.79 -17.86 4.13
CA GLN A 327 -27.75 -18.78 4.75
C GLN A 327 -28.68 -18.10 5.77
N ASN A 328 -28.27 -16.97 6.36
CA ASN A 328 -29.07 -16.17 7.31
C ASN A 328 -29.31 -14.74 6.81
N PRO A 329 -30.03 -14.54 5.69
CA PRO A 329 -30.09 -13.24 5.02
C PRO A 329 -31.03 -12.23 5.70
N ALA A 330 -31.84 -12.65 6.68
CA ALA A 330 -32.87 -11.82 7.29
C ALA A 330 -32.31 -10.64 8.11
N SER A 331 -31.04 -10.72 8.53
CA SER A 331 -30.33 -9.64 9.23
C SER A 331 -29.55 -8.70 8.30
N LEU A 332 -29.54 -8.96 6.98
CA LEU A 332 -28.75 -8.22 6.01
C LEU A 332 -29.61 -7.23 5.22
N ASP A 333 -29.09 -6.03 5.02
CA ASP A 333 -29.69 -5.03 4.14
C ASP A 333 -29.62 -5.46 2.67
N GLY A 334 -30.45 -4.83 1.84
CA GLY A 334 -30.56 -5.18 0.41
C GLY A 334 -29.25 -5.00 -0.37
N TYR A 335 -28.45 -3.98 -0.03
CA TYR A 335 -27.16 -3.73 -0.69
C TYR A 335 -26.12 -4.78 -0.34
N THR A 336 -26.09 -5.21 0.92
CA THR A 336 -25.22 -6.26 1.42
C THR A 336 -25.60 -7.57 0.77
N LYS A 337 -26.87 -7.94 0.79
CA LYS A 337 -27.35 -9.17 0.15
C LYS A 337 -26.98 -9.22 -1.33
N ALA A 338 -27.28 -8.16 -2.09
CA ALA A 338 -26.94 -8.08 -3.51
C ALA A 338 -25.42 -8.19 -3.74
N HIS A 339 -24.62 -7.53 -2.91
CA HIS A 339 -23.17 -7.58 -3.01
C HIS A 339 -22.59 -8.98 -2.71
N LEU A 340 -23.06 -9.65 -1.65
CA LEU A 340 -22.58 -10.98 -1.29
C LEU A 340 -22.99 -12.03 -2.32
N MET A 341 -24.21 -11.93 -2.87
CA MET A 341 -24.67 -12.80 -3.97
C MET A 341 -23.81 -12.64 -5.23
N ASP A 342 -23.57 -11.40 -5.65
CA ASP A 342 -22.71 -11.06 -6.80
C ASP A 342 -21.26 -11.55 -6.58
N SER A 343 -20.73 -11.34 -5.38
CA SER A 343 -19.39 -11.79 -4.99
C SER A 343 -19.25 -13.31 -5.02
N ARG A 344 -20.22 -14.04 -4.46
CA ARG A 344 -20.21 -15.52 -4.45
C ARG A 344 -20.26 -16.07 -5.87
N GLU A 345 -21.10 -15.49 -6.72
CA GLU A 345 -21.24 -15.89 -8.12
C GLU A 345 -19.95 -15.64 -8.92
N LEU A 346 -19.30 -14.49 -8.72
CA LEU A 346 -18.02 -14.19 -9.34
C LEU A 346 -16.95 -15.20 -8.93
N VAL A 347 -16.87 -15.53 -7.64
CA VAL A 347 -15.93 -16.53 -7.10
C VAL A 347 -16.19 -17.90 -7.72
N ALA A 348 -17.43 -18.35 -7.77
CA ALA A 348 -17.81 -19.64 -8.36
C ALA A 348 -17.41 -19.72 -9.85
N LYS A 349 -17.68 -18.67 -10.63
CA LYS A 349 -17.27 -18.58 -12.03
C LYS A 349 -15.75 -18.64 -12.21
N ALA A 350 -15.00 -17.93 -11.36
CA ALA A 350 -13.54 -17.93 -11.44
C ALA A 350 -12.93 -19.31 -11.11
N LEU A 351 -13.47 -20.00 -10.10
CA LEU A 351 -13.02 -21.35 -9.73
C LEU A 351 -13.27 -22.35 -10.87
N ASN A 352 -14.43 -22.27 -11.53
CA ASN A 352 -14.79 -23.10 -12.68
C ASN A 352 -13.94 -22.79 -13.92
N ALA A 353 -13.77 -21.51 -14.27
CA ALA A 353 -12.99 -21.10 -15.45
C ALA A 353 -11.52 -21.53 -15.35
N GLY A 354 -10.93 -21.47 -14.15
CA GLY A 354 -9.57 -21.96 -13.95
C GLY A 354 -9.43 -23.47 -14.17
N TYR A 355 -10.46 -24.25 -13.83
CA TYR A 355 -10.48 -25.70 -14.08
C TYR A 355 -10.54 -26.02 -15.58
N GLU A 356 -11.35 -25.29 -16.35
CA GLU A 356 -11.43 -25.46 -17.80
C GLU A 356 -10.12 -25.08 -18.51
N ALA A 357 -9.46 -24.00 -18.08
CA ALA A 357 -8.17 -23.57 -18.63
C ALA A 357 -7.06 -24.61 -18.39
N GLU A 358 -7.01 -25.22 -17.21
CA GLU A 358 -6.05 -26.30 -16.89
C GLU A 358 -6.30 -27.56 -17.73
N LEU A 359 -7.56 -27.89 -18.02
CA LEU A 359 -7.91 -29.04 -18.88
C LEU A 359 -7.52 -28.81 -20.35
N MET A 360 -7.60 -27.57 -20.85
CA MET A 360 -7.19 -27.25 -22.22
C MET A 360 -5.68 -27.28 -22.43
N GLN A 361 -4.87 -27.01 -21.39
CA GLN A 361 -3.40 -27.10 -21.48
C GLN A 361 -2.85 -28.53 -21.46
N LYS A 362 -3.64 -29.50 -20.97
CA LYS A 362 -3.25 -30.93 -20.93
C LYS A 362 -3.59 -31.67 -22.23
N ARG A 363 -4.24 -31.00 -23.19
CA ARG A 363 -4.50 -31.47 -24.55
C ARG A 363 -3.50 -30.82 -25.50
#